data_AF-A0A9N8H5Z6-F1
#
_entry.id   AF-A0A9N8H5Z6-F1
#
_cell.length_a   1.000
_cell.length_b   1.000
_cell.length_c   1.000
_cell.angle_alpha   90.00
_cell.angle_beta   90.00
_cell.angle_gamma   90.00
#
_symmetry.space_group_name_H-M   'P 1'
#
loop_
_entity.id
_entity.type
_entity.pdbx_description
1 polymer ?
#
loop_
_entity_poly.entity_id
_entity_poly.type
_entity_poly.pdbx_seq_one_letter_code
_entity_poly.pdbx_strand_id
1 'polypeptide(L)'
;MSSALILSKSSVWFRMASLPSTAAPLASPLLSAITKPSYGSRFLTSQAARALLGLPANNKTADTTGSASSSKTTSPLTLKELRHAYFAAAKQCHPDMMTTQQDDDEEEETNSQAADEFLQVTLAYELLQAELSPKEEDVMSNIITESEEMAFRRACQVELGVAPEIVEECKQNPEFRQWLLGRTDSAHLWRTFLMQHGGLAPKLRPPQLLQAGAHAKMPSHRTRRRRK
;
A
#
# COMPACT_ATOMS: atom_id res chain seq x y z
N MET A 1 -1.69 4.70 -51.47
CA MET A 1 -0.70 5.30 -50.55
C MET A 1 -0.82 4.56 -49.23
N SER A 2 -0.01 3.51 -49.04
CA SER A 2 -0.11 2.60 -47.91
C SER A 2 0.97 2.96 -46.89
N SER A 3 0.58 3.57 -45.78
CA SER A 3 1.48 3.83 -44.66
C SER A 3 1.47 2.63 -43.71
N ALA A 4 2.53 1.85 -43.74
CA ALA A 4 2.81 0.81 -42.77
C ALA A 4 3.39 1.45 -41.49
N LEU A 5 2.65 1.40 -40.38
CA LEU A 5 3.14 1.80 -39.06
C LEU A 5 3.96 0.65 -38.46
N ILE A 6 5.25 0.89 -38.30
CA ILE A 6 6.21 0.01 -37.63
C ILE A 6 5.96 0.12 -36.12
N LEU A 7 5.30 -0.89 -35.54
CA LEU A 7 5.27 -1.07 -34.08
C LEU A 7 6.65 -1.59 -33.63
N SER A 8 7.47 -0.69 -33.09
CA SER A 8 8.69 -1.04 -32.37
C SER A 8 8.33 -1.66 -31.03
N LYS A 9 8.43 -2.99 -30.92
CA LYS A 9 8.31 -3.73 -29.66
C LYS A 9 9.62 -3.60 -28.88
N SER A 10 9.74 -2.56 -28.06
CA SER A 10 10.78 -2.49 -27.03
C SER A 10 10.44 -3.47 -25.91
N SER A 11 10.84 -4.74 -26.09
CA SER A 11 10.91 -5.71 -24.99
C SER A 11 12.17 -5.41 -24.18
N VAL A 12 12.05 -4.56 -23.17
CA VAL A 12 13.08 -4.41 -22.14
C VAL A 12 12.90 -5.57 -21.18
N TRP A 13 13.67 -6.62 -21.43
CA TRP A 13 13.80 -7.75 -20.53
C TRP A 13 14.41 -7.26 -19.22
N PHE A 14 13.64 -7.36 -18.14
CA PHE A 14 14.11 -7.22 -16.77
C PHE A 14 15.08 -8.38 -16.48
N ARG A 15 16.35 -8.23 -16.86
CA ARG A 15 17.44 -9.10 -16.40
C ARG A 15 17.65 -8.77 -14.92
N MET A 16 17.11 -9.61 -14.05
CA MET A 16 17.68 -9.76 -12.71
C MET A 16 19.17 -10.04 -12.88
N ALA A 17 20.00 -9.12 -12.40
CA ALA A 17 21.43 -9.23 -12.42
C ALA A 17 21.83 -10.55 -11.75
N SER A 18 22.39 -11.48 -12.54
CA SER A 18 23.23 -12.55 -11.99
C SER A 18 24.41 -11.88 -11.30
N LEU A 19 24.40 -11.96 -9.97
CA LEU A 19 25.54 -11.60 -9.15
C LEU A 19 26.75 -12.45 -9.58
N PRO A 20 27.91 -11.85 -9.86
CA PRO A 20 29.13 -12.63 -10.03
C PRO A 20 29.50 -13.28 -8.69
N SER A 21 29.38 -14.61 -8.64
CA SER A 21 29.90 -15.45 -7.57
C SER A 21 31.42 -15.37 -7.61
N THR A 22 31.97 -14.40 -6.88
CA THR A 22 33.42 -14.23 -6.73
C THR A 22 33.77 -14.70 -5.34
N ALA A 23 34.21 -15.96 -5.25
CA ALA A 23 34.78 -16.52 -4.05
C ALA A 23 36.20 -15.94 -3.85
N ALA A 24 36.41 -15.21 -2.76
CA ALA A 24 37.71 -15.14 -2.10
C ALA A 24 37.55 -14.79 -0.60
N PRO A 25 38.40 -15.35 0.29
CA PRO A 25 38.14 -15.40 1.72
C PRO A 25 39.01 -14.42 2.54
N LEU A 26 38.70 -14.42 3.85
CA LEU A 26 39.50 -13.99 5.00
C LEU A 26 39.32 -12.55 5.53
N ALA A 27 38.64 -12.56 6.69
CA ALA A 27 38.97 -11.83 7.91
C ALA A 27 38.85 -10.29 7.90
N SER A 28 37.78 -9.82 8.53
CA SER A 28 37.88 -8.95 9.72
C SER A 28 36.54 -8.90 10.47
N PRO A 29 36.51 -9.20 11.78
CA PRO A 29 35.32 -9.06 12.60
C PRO A 29 35.28 -7.65 13.19
N LEU A 30 34.57 -6.74 12.55
CA LEU A 30 34.03 -5.56 13.21
C LEU A 30 32.54 -5.51 12.91
N LEU A 31 31.81 -6.31 13.69
CA LEU A 31 30.40 -6.12 14.01
C LEU A 31 30.25 -4.71 14.61
N SER A 32 30.28 -3.72 13.73
CA SER A 32 29.73 -2.40 13.99
C SER A 32 28.26 -2.67 14.22
N ALA A 33 27.83 -2.50 15.46
CA ALA A 33 26.44 -2.58 15.85
C ALA A 33 25.63 -1.76 14.85
N ILE A 34 24.95 -2.45 13.93
CA ILE A 34 23.82 -1.89 13.20
C ILE A 34 22.77 -1.72 14.29
N THR A 35 22.87 -0.61 15.02
CA THR A 35 21.77 -0.05 15.77
C THR A 35 20.68 0.10 14.72
N LYS A 36 19.74 -0.86 14.71
CA LYS A 36 18.49 -0.72 13.99
C LYS A 36 18.03 0.70 14.30
N PRO A 37 17.88 1.59 13.30
CA PRO A 37 17.33 2.90 13.58
C PRO A 37 16.02 2.63 14.30
N SER A 38 16.01 2.91 15.60
CA SER A 38 14.81 2.95 16.41
C SER A 38 14.12 4.21 15.94
N TYR A 39 13.54 4.14 14.74
CA TYR A 39 12.54 5.08 14.30
C TYR A 39 11.55 5.07 15.43
N GLY A 40 11.53 6.17 16.18
CA GLY A 40 10.55 6.41 17.21
C GLY A 40 9.22 6.38 16.49
N SER A 41 8.65 5.18 16.40
CA SER A 41 7.24 4.95 16.17
C SER A 41 6.59 5.62 17.36
N ARG A 42 6.44 6.94 17.26
CA ARG A 42 5.51 7.69 18.06
C ARG A 42 4.22 6.99 17.74
N PHE A 43 3.81 6.10 18.65
CA PHE A 43 2.66 5.23 18.47
C PHE A 43 1.52 6.13 18.00
N LEU A 44 1.17 5.98 16.72
CA LEU A 44 0.12 6.79 16.12
C LEU A 44 -1.14 6.41 16.88
N THR A 45 -1.75 7.36 17.59
CA THR A 45 -2.97 7.09 18.33
C THR A 45 -4.14 7.04 17.35
N SER A 46 -5.20 6.29 17.67
CA SER A 46 -6.42 6.24 16.85
C SER A 46 -7.02 7.63 16.62
N GLN A 47 -6.86 8.53 17.59
CA GLN A 47 -7.29 9.92 17.47
C GLN A 47 -6.43 10.70 16.46
N ALA A 48 -5.10 10.55 16.51
CA ALA A 48 -4.19 11.16 15.54
C ALA A 48 -4.43 10.60 14.12
N ALA A 49 -4.65 9.28 14.00
CA ALA A 49 -5.00 8.64 12.74
C ALA A 49 -6.29 9.21 12.12
N ARG A 50 -7.34 9.42 12.93
CA ARG A 50 -8.58 10.07 12.48
C ARG A 50 -8.32 11.50 12.01
N ALA A 51 -7.51 12.26 12.74
CA ALA A 51 -7.16 13.63 12.38
C ALA A 51 -6.45 13.69 11.01
N LEU A 52 -5.48 12.80 10.78
CA LEU A 52 -4.77 12.68 9.50
C LEU A 52 -5.69 12.37 8.32
N LEU A 53 -6.77 11.62 8.56
CA LEU A 53 -7.77 11.29 7.53
C LEU A 53 -8.93 12.28 7.44
N GLY A 54 -8.92 13.37 8.22
CA GLY A 54 -10.02 14.33 8.29
C GLY A 54 -11.33 13.73 8.85
N LEU A 55 -11.23 12.65 9.64
CA LEU A 55 -12.37 11.96 10.24
C LEU A 55 -12.72 12.58 11.61
N PRO A 56 -14.01 12.60 12.00
CA PRO A 56 -14.40 13.14 13.30
C PRO A 56 -13.84 12.30 14.46
N ALA A 57 -13.54 12.99 15.57
CA ALA A 57 -13.13 12.35 16.81
C ALA A 57 -14.21 11.38 17.32
N ASN A 58 -13.77 10.27 17.91
CA ASN A 58 -14.69 9.30 18.51
C ASN A 58 -15.16 9.85 19.86
N ASN A 59 -16.33 10.48 19.92
CA ASN A 59 -16.87 11.09 21.14
C ASN A 59 -17.39 10.05 22.16
N LYS A 60 -16.77 8.87 22.25
CA LYS A 60 -17.23 7.77 23.10
C LYS A 60 -16.98 8.02 24.60
N THR A 61 -16.31 9.11 24.97
CA THR A 61 -15.89 9.40 26.35
C THR A 61 -16.58 10.61 26.98
N ALA A 62 -17.63 11.17 26.37
CA ALA A 62 -18.28 12.38 26.88
C ALA A 62 -19.76 12.17 27.21
N ASP A 63 -20.02 11.30 28.19
CA ASP A 63 -21.22 11.45 29.02
C ASP A 63 -20.84 12.31 30.24
N THR A 64 -21.68 13.29 30.56
CA THR A 64 -21.63 14.15 31.76
C THR A 64 -20.90 15.49 31.59
N THR A 65 -21.43 16.40 30.77
CA THR A 65 -21.88 17.74 31.23
C THR A 65 -22.41 18.54 30.03
N GLY A 66 -23.66 19.00 30.15
CA GLY A 66 -24.45 19.54 29.05
C GLY A 66 -23.88 20.83 28.47
N SER A 67 -23.58 20.79 27.17
CA SER A 67 -23.51 21.99 26.34
C SER A 67 -24.25 21.71 25.04
N ALA A 68 -25.37 22.41 24.85
CA ALA A 68 -26.28 22.25 23.74
C ALA A 68 -25.71 22.88 22.46
N SER A 69 -24.95 22.11 21.68
CA SER A 69 -24.57 22.51 20.32
C SER A 69 -24.78 21.36 19.34
N SER A 70 -25.79 21.52 18.48
CA SER A 70 -26.02 20.84 17.20
C SER A 70 -25.45 19.42 17.08
N SER A 71 -26.19 18.45 17.62
CA SER A 71 -25.85 17.03 17.59
C SER A 71 -26.00 16.46 16.16
N LYS A 72 -24.96 16.61 15.32
CA LYS A 72 -24.79 15.74 14.15
C LYS A 72 -24.51 14.35 14.70
N THR A 73 -25.51 13.47 14.67
CA THR A 73 -25.39 12.07 15.10
C THR A 73 -24.26 11.43 14.30
N THR A 74 -23.13 11.16 14.96
CA THR A 74 -21.99 10.50 14.33
C THR A 74 -22.32 9.03 14.20
N SER A 75 -22.83 8.64 13.03
CA SER A 75 -22.93 7.24 12.63
C SER A 75 -21.58 6.55 12.87
N PRO A 76 -21.58 5.27 13.28
CA PRO A 76 -20.34 4.52 13.43
C PRO A 76 -19.56 4.56 12.12
N LEU A 77 -18.26 4.84 12.22
CA LEU A 77 -17.37 4.93 11.06
C LEU A 77 -17.43 3.62 10.27
N THR A 78 -17.90 3.68 9.02
CA THR A 78 -17.98 2.51 8.15
C THR A 78 -16.67 2.30 7.40
N LEU A 79 -16.36 1.05 7.01
CA LEU A 79 -15.15 0.74 6.22
C LEU A 79 -15.11 1.51 4.88
N LYS A 80 -16.28 1.73 4.28
CA LYS A 80 -16.43 2.53 3.06
C LYS A 80 -16.01 3.99 3.28
N GLU A 81 -16.47 4.61 4.36
CA GLU A 81 -16.09 5.98 4.73
C GLU A 81 -14.60 6.08 5.03
N LEU A 82 -14.04 5.10 5.77
CA LEU A 82 -12.61 5.05 6.04
C LEU A 82 -11.78 4.97 4.74
N ARG A 83 -12.17 4.13 3.78
CA ARG A 83 -11.50 4.02 2.48
C ARG A 83 -11.61 5.32 1.66
N HIS A 84 -12.78 5.95 1.64
CA HIS A 84 -12.94 7.23 0.96
C HIS A 84 -12.08 8.34 1.57
N ALA A 85 -12.04 8.42 2.91
CA ALA A 85 -11.21 9.39 3.63
C ALA A 85 -9.71 9.14 3.34
N TYR A 86 -9.29 7.88 3.32
CA TYR A 86 -7.94 7.49 2.93
C TYR A 86 -7.59 7.94 1.50
N PHE A 87 -8.44 7.66 0.51
CA PHE A 87 -8.16 8.08 -0.87
C PHE A 87 -8.16 9.60 -1.03
N ALA A 88 -9.02 10.32 -0.31
CA ALA A 88 -9.01 11.78 -0.30
C ALA A 88 -7.69 12.32 0.26
N ALA A 89 -7.23 11.80 1.40
CA ALA A 89 -5.96 12.18 2.01
C ALA A 89 -4.75 11.78 1.14
N ALA A 90 -4.72 10.55 0.62
CA ALA A 90 -3.64 10.08 -0.24
C ALA A 90 -3.51 10.90 -1.54
N LYS A 91 -4.64 11.38 -2.09
CA LYS A 91 -4.63 12.27 -3.27
C LYS A 91 -4.02 13.64 -2.96
N GLN A 92 -4.21 14.15 -1.75
CA GLN A 92 -3.60 15.42 -1.33
C GLN A 92 -2.08 15.34 -1.22
N CYS A 93 -1.52 14.15 -0.98
CA CYS A 93 -0.07 13.92 -0.98
C CYS A 93 0.55 13.90 -2.39
N HIS A 94 -0.22 14.08 -3.47
CA HIS A 94 0.31 14.03 -4.84
C HIS A 94 1.19 15.24 -5.15
N PRO A 95 2.38 15.07 -5.79
CA PRO A 95 3.24 16.19 -6.15
C PRO A 95 2.51 17.27 -6.96
N ASP A 96 1.68 16.88 -7.94
CA ASP A 96 0.86 17.82 -8.73
C ASP A 96 -0.11 18.70 -7.92
N MET A 97 -0.45 18.33 -6.68
CA MET A 97 -1.26 19.18 -5.80
C MET A 97 -0.41 20.17 -4.99
N MET A 98 0.90 19.90 -4.86
CA MET A 98 1.84 20.73 -4.11
C MET A 98 2.57 21.77 -4.98
N THR A 99 2.49 21.68 -6.30
CA THR A 99 3.20 22.54 -7.28
C THR A 99 2.72 24.00 -7.35
N THR A 100 1.80 24.45 -6.49
CA THR A 100 1.17 25.78 -6.67
C THR A 100 1.94 26.93 -5.98
N GLN A 101 2.98 26.67 -5.19
CA GLN A 101 3.51 27.72 -4.29
C GLN A 101 5.03 27.86 -4.10
N GLN A 102 5.90 27.13 -4.80
CA GLN A 102 7.34 27.20 -4.51
C GLN A 102 8.19 27.54 -5.74
N ASP A 103 9.03 28.57 -5.56
CA ASP A 103 10.02 29.07 -6.52
C ASP A 103 11.11 28.00 -6.79
N ASP A 104 11.70 28.04 -7.99
CA ASP A 104 12.44 26.97 -8.70
C ASP A 104 13.65 26.30 -7.98
N ASP A 105 14.02 26.68 -6.75
CA ASP A 105 15.26 26.21 -6.10
C ASP A 105 15.07 25.19 -4.95
N GLU A 106 13.84 24.83 -4.56
CA GLU A 106 13.56 23.92 -3.40
C GLU A 106 12.76 22.63 -3.73
N GLU A 107 12.72 22.19 -4.99
CA GLU A 107 11.87 21.06 -5.42
C GLU A 107 12.19 19.71 -4.77
N GLU A 108 13.44 19.45 -4.36
CA GLU A 108 13.86 18.13 -3.90
C GLU A 108 13.41 17.81 -2.45
N GLU A 109 13.35 18.82 -1.57
CA GLU A 109 12.94 18.62 -0.17
C GLU A 109 11.43 18.39 -0.02
N THR A 110 10.61 19.09 -0.81
CA THR A 110 9.14 19.02 -0.76
C THR A 110 8.60 17.64 -1.14
N ASN A 111 9.23 17.00 -2.12
CA ASN A 111 8.86 15.66 -2.59
C ASN A 111 9.11 14.59 -1.50
N SER A 112 10.17 14.76 -0.70
CA SER A 112 10.44 13.88 0.44
C SER A 112 9.35 14.03 1.52
N GLN A 113 8.90 15.25 1.79
CA GLN A 113 7.85 15.50 2.77
C GLN A 113 6.50 14.89 2.34
N ALA A 114 6.10 15.08 1.08
CA ALA A 114 4.86 14.53 0.55
C ALA A 114 4.79 13.00 0.67
N ALA A 115 5.92 12.34 0.44
CA ALA A 115 6.05 10.90 0.60
C ALA A 115 5.93 10.45 2.07
N ASP A 116 6.54 11.19 3.00
CA ASP A 116 6.44 10.90 4.43
C ASP A 116 5.01 11.09 4.95
N GLU A 117 4.31 12.12 4.47
CA GLU A 117 2.89 12.36 4.74
C GLU A 117 2.02 11.22 4.19
N PHE A 118 2.26 10.78 2.96
CA PHE A 118 1.55 9.64 2.37
C PHE A 118 1.69 8.36 3.19
N LEU A 119 2.89 8.09 3.72
CA LEU A 119 3.13 6.94 4.58
C LEU A 119 2.41 7.08 5.92
N GLN A 120 2.36 8.27 6.52
CA GLN A 120 1.59 8.52 7.75
C GLN A 120 0.09 8.33 7.53
N VAL A 121 -0.46 8.85 6.44
CA VAL A 121 -1.86 8.66 6.03
C VAL A 121 -2.18 7.16 5.86
N THR A 122 -1.23 6.40 5.33
CA THR A 122 -1.40 4.96 5.14
C THR A 122 -1.35 4.17 6.46
N LEU A 123 -0.41 4.51 7.35
CA LEU A 123 -0.38 3.92 8.70
C LEU A 123 -1.65 4.24 9.50
N ALA A 124 -2.18 5.45 9.35
CA ALA A 124 -3.45 5.86 9.95
C ALA A 124 -4.62 4.99 9.47
N TYR A 125 -4.69 4.74 8.16
CA TYR A 125 -5.71 3.88 7.56
C TYR A 125 -5.64 2.45 8.11
N GLU A 126 -4.47 1.83 8.13
CA GLU A 126 -4.30 0.45 8.61
C GLU A 126 -4.67 0.29 10.08
N LEU A 127 -4.28 1.26 10.92
CA LEU A 127 -4.62 1.27 12.32
C LEU A 127 -6.14 1.30 12.52
N LEU A 128 -6.84 2.20 11.82
CA LEU A 128 -8.30 2.32 11.91
C LEU A 128 -9.01 1.12 11.27
N GLN A 129 -8.45 0.54 10.22
CA GLN A 129 -8.97 -0.67 9.60
C GLN A 129 -8.92 -1.85 10.58
N ALA A 130 -7.82 -2.01 11.32
CA ALA A 130 -7.69 -3.05 12.34
C ALA A 130 -8.74 -2.92 13.46
N GLU A 131 -9.15 -1.70 13.81
CA GLU A 131 -10.23 -1.46 14.79
C GLU A 131 -11.62 -1.87 14.27
N LEU A 132 -11.85 -1.74 12.96
CA LEU A 132 -13.12 -2.09 12.30
C LEU A 132 -13.23 -3.59 11.95
N SER A 133 -12.12 -4.32 11.94
CA SER A 133 -12.00 -5.63 11.29
C SER A 133 -12.47 -6.90 12.05
N PRO A 134 -13.00 -6.95 13.29
CA PRO A 134 -13.23 -8.26 13.92
C PRO A 134 -14.36 -9.11 13.27
N LYS A 135 -15.12 -8.60 12.28
CA LYS A 135 -16.28 -9.31 11.68
C LYS A 135 -16.49 -9.15 10.16
N GLU A 136 -15.56 -8.53 9.41
CA GLU A 136 -15.87 -7.95 8.08
C GLU A 136 -15.11 -8.53 6.87
N GLU A 137 -14.63 -9.79 6.90
CA GLU A 137 -14.02 -10.41 5.70
C GLU A 137 -14.97 -10.38 4.47
N ASP A 138 -16.29 -10.41 4.70
CA ASP A 138 -17.32 -10.38 3.65
C ASP A 138 -17.64 -8.96 3.14
N VAL A 139 -17.15 -7.92 3.81
CA VAL A 139 -17.38 -6.52 3.40
C VAL A 139 -16.34 -6.10 2.37
N MET A 140 -15.08 -6.53 2.50
CA MET A 140 -14.02 -6.14 1.55
C MET A 140 -14.32 -6.56 0.09
N SER A 141 -14.93 -7.72 -0.12
CA SER A 141 -15.30 -8.23 -1.44
C SER A 141 -16.35 -7.35 -2.14
N ASN A 142 -17.17 -6.62 -1.38
CA ASN A 142 -18.20 -5.73 -1.90
C ASN A 142 -17.71 -4.30 -2.15
N ILE A 143 -16.55 -3.90 -1.61
CA ILE A 143 -16.06 -2.52 -1.74
C ILE A 143 -15.21 -2.34 -3.01
N ILE A 144 -14.40 -3.33 -3.39
CA ILE A 144 -13.58 -3.26 -4.62
C ILE A 144 -14.44 -3.70 -5.81
N THR A 145 -14.73 -2.76 -6.72
CA THR A 145 -15.48 -3.11 -7.94
C THR A 145 -14.58 -3.86 -8.93
N GLU A 146 -15.18 -4.68 -9.79
CA GLU A 146 -14.43 -5.40 -10.83
C GLU A 146 -13.68 -4.45 -11.78
N SER A 147 -14.27 -3.29 -12.07
CA SER A 147 -13.63 -2.27 -12.91
C SER A 147 -12.41 -1.65 -12.24
N GLU A 148 -12.47 -1.36 -10.94
CA GLU A 148 -11.33 -0.89 -10.16
C GLU A 148 -10.21 -1.93 -10.13
N GLU A 149 -10.54 -3.20 -9.87
CA GLU A 149 -9.56 -4.29 -9.87
C GLU A 149 -8.88 -4.41 -11.24
N MET A 150 -9.65 -4.45 -12.32
CA MET A 150 -9.11 -4.56 -13.68
C MET A 150 -8.24 -3.37 -14.08
N ALA A 151 -8.59 -2.16 -13.65
CA ALA A 151 -7.76 -0.97 -13.86
C ALA A 151 -6.43 -1.10 -13.13
N PHE A 152 -6.45 -1.56 -11.87
CA PHE A 152 -5.23 -1.78 -11.08
C PHE A 152 -4.33 -2.86 -11.69
N ARG A 153 -4.91 -3.99 -12.12
CA ARG A 153 -4.16 -5.07 -12.80
C ARG A 153 -3.45 -4.55 -14.06
N ARG A 154 -4.13 -3.72 -14.85
CA ARG A 154 -3.54 -3.10 -16.05
C ARG A 154 -2.40 -2.14 -15.68
N ALA A 155 -2.59 -1.30 -14.67
CA ALA A 155 -1.58 -0.35 -14.22
C ALA A 155 -0.30 -1.05 -13.75
N CYS A 156 -0.42 -2.11 -12.93
CA CYS A 156 0.73 -2.92 -12.50
C CYS A 156 1.53 -3.46 -13.70
N GLN A 157 0.83 -3.94 -14.72
CA GLN A 157 1.47 -4.51 -15.91
C GLN A 157 2.12 -3.46 -16.81
N VAL A 158 1.50 -2.29 -16.95
CA VAL A 158 1.96 -1.21 -17.85
C VAL A 158 3.10 -0.40 -17.22
N GLU A 159 2.97 -0.04 -15.95
CA GLU A 159 3.89 0.89 -15.28
C GLU A 159 5.04 0.17 -14.58
N LEU A 160 4.74 -0.94 -13.89
CA LEU A 160 5.77 -1.70 -13.15
C LEU A 160 6.29 -2.91 -13.94
N GLY A 161 5.51 -3.43 -14.88
CA GLY A 161 5.81 -4.69 -15.57
C GLY A 161 5.72 -5.92 -14.66
N VAL A 162 5.01 -5.80 -13.53
CA VAL A 162 4.91 -6.84 -12.49
C VAL A 162 3.47 -7.34 -12.39
N ALA A 163 3.31 -8.63 -12.05
CA ALA A 163 2.00 -9.20 -11.75
C ALA A 163 1.37 -8.51 -10.53
N PRO A 164 0.06 -8.20 -10.58
CA PRO A 164 -0.60 -7.45 -9.51
C PRO A 164 -0.63 -8.20 -8.17
N GLU A 165 -0.61 -9.54 -8.20
CA GLU A 165 -0.53 -10.37 -6.99
C GLU A 165 0.80 -10.15 -6.23
N ILE A 166 1.91 -10.02 -6.96
CA ILE A 166 3.23 -9.75 -6.37
C ILE A 166 3.24 -8.35 -5.77
N VAL A 167 2.60 -7.38 -6.42
CA VAL A 167 2.47 -6.01 -5.89
C VAL A 167 1.75 -6.04 -4.54
N GLU A 168 0.63 -6.76 -4.43
CA GLU A 168 -0.09 -6.92 -3.16
C GLU A 168 0.74 -7.65 -2.10
N GLU A 169 1.47 -8.71 -2.46
CA GLU A 169 2.38 -9.40 -1.53
C GLU A 169 3.49 -8.45 -1.01
N CYS A 170 4.08 -7.65 -1.90
CA CYS A 170 5.07 -6.64 -1.53
C CYS A 170 4.49 -5.59 -0.58
N LYS A 171 3.27 -5.10 -0.81
CA LYS A 171 2.61 -4.14 0.09
C LYS A 171 2.47 -4.66 1.54
N GLN A 172 2.31 -5.97 1.71
CA GLN A 172 2.20 -6.61 3.03
C GLN A 172 3.57 -6.82 3.70
N ASN A 173 4.68 -6.75 2.95
CA ASN A 173 6.01 -6.98 3.49
C ASN A 173 6.53 -5.74 4.25
N PRO A 174 6.88 -5.84 5.55
CA PRO A 174 7.40 -4.72 6.32
C PRO A 174 8.77 -4.22 5.82
N GLU A 175 9.62 -5.10 5.27
CA GLU A 175 10.92 -4.70 4.71
C GLU A 175 10.73 -3.87 3.44
N PHE A 176 9.74 -4.22 2.62
CA PHE A 176 9.37 -3.43 1.45
C PHE A 176 8.91 -2.03 1.85
N ARG A 177 8.10 -1.91 2.90
CA ARG A 177 7.68 -0.59 3.43
C ARG A 177 8.85 0.22 3.97
N GLN A 178 9.79 -0.44 4.65
CA GLN A 178 11.01 0.21 5.07
C GLN A 178 11.86 0.65 3.87
N TRP A 179 11.90 -0.15 2.81
CA TRP A 179 12.57 0.21 1.57
C TRP A 179 11.90 1.40 0.85
N LEU A 180 10.57 1.53 0.92
CA LEU A 180 9.84 2.69 0.37
C LEU A 180 10.24 4.02 1.04
N LEU A 181 10.73 4.00 2.28
CA LEU A 181 11.29 5.19 2.95
C LEU A 181 12.66 5.59 2.39
N GLY A 182 13.29 4.73 1.59
CA GLY A 182 14.60 4.99 1.01
C GLY A 182 14.57 6.11 -0.04
N ARG A 183 15.71 6.81 -0.20
CA ARG A 183 15.90 7.87 -1.20
C ARG A 183 16.33 7.34 -2.58
N THR A 184 15.91 6.12 -2.93
CA THR A 184 16.25 5.54 -4.23
C THR A 184 15.20 5.89 -5.28
N ASP A 185 15.60 6.05 -6.54
CA ASP A 185 14.68 6.32 -7.66
C ASP A 185 13.58 5.26 -7.77
N SER A 186 13.94 4.00 -7.51
CA SER A 186 12.97 2.90 -7.48
C SER A 186 11.95 3.09 -6.36
N ALA A 187 12.37 3.45 -5.15
CA ALA A 187 11.44 3.73 -4.05
C ALA A 187 10.55 4.95 -4.35
N HIS A 188 11.07 5.96 -5.04
CA HIS A 188 10.28 7.09 -5.53
C HIS A 188 9.20 6.65 -6.53
N LEU A 189 9.59 5.92 -7.59
CA LEU A 189 8.68 5.38 -8.59
C LEU A 189 7.56 4.54 -7.97
N TRP A 190 7.89 3.67 -7.02
CA TRP A 190 6.89 2.87 -6.31
C TRP A 190 5.96 3.71 -5.45
N ARG A 191 6.46 4.74 -4.74
CA ARG A 191 5.59 5.65 -3.97
C ARG A 191 4.62 6.39 -4.87
N THR A 192 5.09 6.94 -5.99
CA THR A 192 4.24 7.63 -6.97
C THR A 192 3.18 6.69 -7.54
N PHE A 193 3.56 5.48 -7.95
CA PHE A 193 2.64 4.45 -8.42
C PHE A 193 1.57 4.15 -7.35
N LEU A 194 1.99 3.88 -6.13
CA LEU A 194 1.08 3.54 -5.04
C LEU A 194 0.11 4.70 -4.77
N MET A 195 0.59 5.93 -4.66
CA MET A 195 -0.27 7.11 -4.46
C MET A 195 -1.36 7.24 -5.51
N GLN A 196 -1.05 7.01 -6.79
CA GLN A 196 -2.01 7.09 -7.89
C GLN A 196 -3.05 5.97 -7.87
N HIS A 197 -2.67 4.78 -7.43
CA HIS A 197 -3.50 3.58 -7.51
C HIS A 197 -4.17 3.18 -6.20
N GLY A 198 -4.22 4.09 -5.22
CA GLY A 198 -4.90 3.90 -3.93
C GLY A 198 -4.04 3.25 -2.84
N GLY A 199 -2.74 3.50 -2.92
CA GLY A 199 -1.72 3.29 -1.91
C GLY A 199 -1.48 1.86 -1.48
N LEU A 200 -1.20 1.65 -0.19
CA LEU A 200 -0.99 0.30 0.37
C LEU A 200 -2.31 -0.41 0.69
N ALA A 201 -3.46 0.24 0.47
CA ALA A 201 -4.74 -0.43 0.62
C ALA A 201 -4.86 -1.57 -0.41
N PRO A 202 -5.48 -2.70 -0.02
CA PRO A 202 -5.72 -3.82 -0.94
C PRO A 202 -6.58 -3.37 -2.12
N LYS A 203 -6.11 -3.68 -3.34
CA LYS A 203 -6.83 -3.39 -4.60
C LYS A 203 -7.26 -4.64 -5.35
N LEU A 204 -6.77 -5.80 -4.93
CA LEU A 204 -7.25 -7.08 -5.43
C LEU A 204 -8.34 -7.64 -4.51
N ARG A 205 -9.40 -8.18 -5.12
CA ARG A 205 -10.34 -9.01 -4.38
C ARG A 205 -9.60 -10.28 -3.94
N PRO A 206 -9.83 -10.78 -2.71
CA PRO A 206 -9.27 -12.04 -2.30
C PRO A 206 -9.70 -13.12 -3.30
N PRO A 207 -8.80 -14.02 -3.71
CA PRO A 207 -9.13 -15.05 -4.69
C PRO A 207 -10.30 -15.86 -4.13
N GLN A 208 -11.41 -15.93 -4.88
CA GLN A 208 -12.66 -16.59 -4.47
C GLN A 208 -12.54 -18.12 -4.30
N LEU A 209 -11.32 -18.66 -4.23
CA LEU A 209 -10.97 -20.07 -4.23
C LEU A 209 -11.61 -20.89 -3.09
N LEU A 210 -12.31 -20.27 -2.14
CA LEU A 210 -12.91 -20.96 -0.99
C LEU A 210 -14.41 -20.71 -0.76
N GLN A 211 -15.04 -19.68 -1.33
CA GLN A 211 -16.49 -19.47 -1.12
C GLN A 211 -17.36 -20.46 -1.92
N ALA A 212 -16.85 -21.04 -2.99
CA ALA A 212 -17.59 -22.00 -3.81
C ALA A 212 -17.50 -23.46 -3.34
N GLY A 213 -16.80 -23.80 -2.24
CA GLY A 213 -16.55 -25.21 -1.96
C GLY A 213 -15.92 -25.58 -0.64
N ALA A 214 -16.60 -25.34 0.48
CA ALA A 214 -16.39 -26.12 1.72
C ALA A 214 -16.67 -27.64 1.56
N HIS A 215 -16.95 -28.12 0.33
CA HIS A 215 -17.07 -29.54 -0.02
C HIS A 215 -16.13 -30.02 -1.13
N ALA A 216 -15.25 -29.17 -1.67
CA ALA A 216 -14.26 -29.63 -2.63
C ALA A 216 -13.09 -30.28 -1.86
N LYS A 217 -13.27 -31.55 -1.49
CA LYS A 217 -12.18 -32.43 -1.02
C LYS A 217 -11.02 -32.27 -2.00
N MET A 218 -9.94 -31.61 -1.56
CA MET A 218 -8.71 -31.57 -2.34
C MET A 218 -8.38 -33.00 -2.79
N PRO A 219 -8.10 -33.24 -4.08
CA PRO A 219 -7.62 -34.53 -4.51
C PRO A 219 -6.30 -34.77 -3.81
N SER A 220 -6.32 -35.66 -2.81
CA SER A 220 -5.13 -36.18 -2.15
C SER A 220 -4.18 -36.62 -3.25
N HIS A 221 -3.11 -35.85 -3.46
CA HIS A 221 -2.02 -36.23 -4.33
C HIS A 221 -1.42 -37.50 -3.74
N ARG A 222 -1.98 -38.63 -4.20
CA ARG A 222 -1.58 -39.97 -3.87
C ARG A 222 -0.16 -40.11 -4.39
N THR A 223 0.79 -39.94 -3.48
CA THR A 223 2.21 -40.24 -3.67
C THR A 223 2.32 -41.63 -4.28
N ARG A 224 2.56 -41.67 -5.59
CA ARG A 224 2.82 -42.91 -6.33
C ARG A 224 4.21 -43.38 -5.93
N ARG A 225 4.23 -44.13 -4.83
CA ARG A 225 5.40 -44.79 -4.27
C ARG A 225 6.01 -45.72 -5.32
N ARG A 226 7.33 -45.63 -5.44
CA ARG A 226 8.26 -46.38 -6.29
C ARG A 226 7.95 -47.87 -6.44
N ARG A 227 8.20 -48.38 -7.65
CA ARG A 227 8.74 -49.71 -7.98
C ARG A 227 9.62 -49.50 -9.22
N LYS A 228 10.83 -50.04 -9.37
CA LYS A 228 11.63 -50.99 -8.60
C LYS A 228 13.09 -50.61 -8.86
#